data_AF-A0A7X6HUN4-F1
#
_entry.id   AF-A0A7X6HUN4-F1
#
_cell.length_a   1.000
_cell.length_b   1.000
_cell.length_c   1.000
_cell.angle_alpha   90.00
_cell.angle_beta   90.00
_cell.angle_gamma   90.00
#
_symmetry.space_group_name_H-M   'P 1'
#
loop_
_entity.id
_entity.type
_entity.pdbx_description
1 polymer ?
#
loop_
_entity_poly.entity_id
_entity_poly.type
_entity_poly.pdbx_seq_one_letter_code
_entity_poly.pdbx_strand_id
1 'polypeptide(L)'
;MRPQFTYPPSVGVLQVLAPGSLKQNLPKAVRLWTILRSIYGSDSDEVKLNLGERFTYEEWRNQFFTQAQSANKHDRSQKVYHKRDEIPPLHDPECYCAKTLTDWLFAGDSSLTVSQKIWEESFLQLYPIALSQLKVFLATANYPREAETVDRTKSQYESLKAKKNYVPPFPDGRLFAVTGKNLEFDFEALIKMGWLNLTQVKGVGKRMYLKVQKFPAIESLNVPENTGNFITQVDFMAIAENYRQPINGVQRFLMQVEYVVSQAATDKIDNWQQQLKALWETTPTRPIEIQYDSASLLREARRIIYPVCIYYSQRAPYLCAFGQKPKNRNDIGWHNYRLDRIQSLEILEWNDPKVPDSLKKLVVKQQLSPEFIQIELAAAWGFDFYQPSRKMLLRFDRDFHDRYIINSFRHETFRFINAPLDFRKFIREYAPNPAEKERLVAILESLPTQPDDDEYPHAYYSADFRSNDLNLIDNNVMMRLRAWGPKVEVVLPFDLRDRIIKDIEETRNLYQQTAIERPQSSEQY
;
A
#
# COMPACT_ATOMS: atom_id res chain seq x y z
N MET A 1 33.58 -3.05 -24.01
CA MET A 1 32.87 -1.78 -23.72
C MET A 1 32.03 -2.01 -22.48
N ARG A 2 32.08 -1.11 -21.49
CA ARG A 2 31.18 -1.23 -20.32
C ARG A 2 29.78 -0.80 -20.68
N PRO A 3 28.75 -1.40 -20.07
CA PRO A 3 27.40 -0.90 -20.23
C PRO A 3 27.34 0.51 -19.63
N GLN A 4 26.76 1.44 -20.39
CA GLN A 4 26.47 2.80 -19.94
C GLN A 4 25.03 2.84 -19.44
N PHE A 5 24.80 3.52 -18.32
CA PHE A 5 23.46 3.71 -17.79
C PHE A 5 22.79 4.88 -18.50
N THR A 6 22.02 4.57 -19.55
CA THR A 6 21.36 5.55 -20.42
C THR A 6 19.83 5.44 -20.34
N TYR A 7 19.31 5.03 -19.19
CA TYR A 7 17.87 4.88 -19.00
C TYR A 7 17.25 6.20 -18.53
N PRO A 8 16.25 6.76 -19.24
CA PRO A 8 15.54 7.94 -18.76
C PRO A 8 14.80 7.62 -17.45
N PRO A 9 14.50 8.63 -16.61
CA PRO A 9 13.78 8.44 -15.36
C PRO A 9 12.27 8.21 -15.61
N SER A 10 11.93 7.32 -16.53
CA SER A 10 10.55 6.94 -16.79
C SER A 10 9.95 6.25 -15.57
N VAL A 11 8.62 6.27 -15.46
CA VAL A 11 7.90 5.62 -14.36
C VAL A 11 8.30 4.14 -14.22
N GLY A 12 8.44 3.42 -15.34
CA GLY A 12 8.89 2.02 -15.35
C GLY A 12 10.31 1.83 -14.80
N VAL A 13 11.27 2.64 -15.25
CA VAL A 13 12.67 2.57 -14.75
C VAL A 13 12.72 2.89 -13.26
N LEU A 14 11.99 3.91 -12.81
CA LEU A 14 11.93 4.27 -11.40
C LEU A 14 11.22 3.22 -10.55
N GLN A 15 10.22 2.52 -11.11
CA GLN A 15 9.52 1.43 -10.45
C GLN A 15 10.46 0.24 -10.17
N VAL A 16 11.40 -0.04 -11.08
CA VAL A 16 12.46 -1.03 -10.87
C VAL A 16 13.41 -0.64 -9.74
N LEU A 17 13.72 0.64 -9.63
CA LEU A 17 14.64 1.17 -8.61
C LEU A 17 13.93 1.45 -7.27
N ALA A 18 12.61 1.29 -7.20
CA ALA A 18 11.83 1.45 -5.99
C ALA A 18 11.76 0.12 -5.21
N PRO A 19 12.33 0.02 -4.00
CA PRO A 19 12.04 -1.11 -3.11
C PRO A 19 10.58 -0.98 -2.61
N GLY A 20 9.63 -1.56 -3.35
CA GLY A 20 8.19 -1.49 -3.08
C GLY A 20 7.44 -0.53 -4.03
N SER A 21 6.33 0.06 -3.56
CA SER A 21 5.54 0.98 -4.40
C SER A 21 6.30 2.26 -4.72
N LEU A 22 6.28 2.67 -6.00
CA LEU A 22 6.91 3.91 -6.44
C LEU A 22 6.25 5.13 -5.79
N LYS A 23 4.93 5.11 -5.50
CA LYS A 23 4.25 6.25 -4.85
C LYS A 23 4.87 6.61 -3.48
N GLN A 24 5.32 5.60 -2.75
CA GLN A 24 5.95 5.77 -1.43
C GLN A 24 7.47 5.96 -1.52
N ASN A 25 8.09 5.47 -2.59
CA ASN A 25 9.55 5.40 -2.72
C ASN A 25 10.13 6.28 -3.83
N LEU A 26 9.32 7.10 -4.53
CA LEU A 26 9.78 7.94 -5.63
C LEU A 26 11.02 8.79 -5.28
N PRO A 27 11.10 9.46 -4.12
CA PRO A 27 12.31 10.23 -3.75
C PRO A 27 13.56 9.35 -3.71
N LYS A 28 13.43 8.11 -3.20
CA LYS A 28 14.54 7.16 -3.13
C LYS A 28 14.88 6.60 -4.51
N ALA A 29 13.88 6.22 -5.31
CA ALA A 29 14.09 5.71 -6.66
C ALA A 29 14.83 6.72 -7.54
N VAL A 30 14.47 8.01 -7.46
CA VAL A 30 15.16 9.08 -8.20
C VAL A 30 16.59 9.28 -7.70
N ARG A 31 16.84 9.22 -6.38
CA ARG A 31 18.23 9.25 -5.87
C ARG A 31 19.06 8.08 -6.38
N LEU A 32 18.51 6.87 -6.36
CA LEU A 32 19.19 5.67 -6.87
C LEU A 32 19.50 5.80 -8.36
N TRP A 33 18.55 6.31 -9.16
CA TRP A 33 18.73 6.62 -10.57
C TRP A 33 19.87 7.64 -10.80
N THR A 34 19.89 8.74 -10.04
CA THR A 34 20.97 9.74 -10.12
C THR A 34 22.33 9.17 -9.69
N ILE A 35 22.37 8.35 -8.63
CA ILE A 35 23.61 7.67 -8.20
C ILE A 35 24.12 6.75 -9.32
N LEU A 36 23.24 5.99 -9.98
CA LEU A 36 23.62 5.14 -11.12
C LEU A 36 24.17 5.96 -12.29
N ARG A 37 23.56 7.09 -12.64
CA ARG A 37 24.11 8.03 -13.63
C ARG A 37 25.50 8.54 -13.24
N SER A 38 25.69 8.90 -11.97
CA SER A 38 26.99 9.39 -11.48
C SER A 38 28.12 8.35 -11.59
N ILE A 39 27.79 7.07 -11.48
CA ILE A 39 28.75 5.96 -11.52
C ILE A 39 28.96 5.44 -12.96
N TYR A 40 27.87 5.27 -13.71
CA TYR A 40 27.78 4.53 -14.96
C TYR A 40 27.27 5.32 -16.18
N GLY A 41 26.93 6.60 -16.03
CA GLY A 41 26.48 7.45 -17.13
C GLY A 41 27.52 7.60 -18.24
N SER A 42 27.12 8.21 -19.36
CA SER A 42 28.06 8.56 -20.42
C SER A 42 29.04 9.64 -19.94
N ASP A 43 30.16 9.81 -20.64
CA ASP A 43 31.15 10.85 -20.31
C ASP A 43 30.60 12.27 -20.54
N SER A 44 29.48 12.40 -21.26
CA SER A 44 28.73 13.63 -21.48
C SER A 44 27.62 13.87 -20.46
N ASP A 45 27.40 12.94 -19.52
CA ASP A 45 26.34 13.07 -18.51
C ASP A 45 26.79 14.07 -17.43
N GLU A 46 25.96 15.10 -17.20
CA GLU A 46 26.26 16.18 -16.25
C GLU A 46 26.63 15.70 -14.84
N VAL A 47 26.10 14.57 -14.37
CA VAL A 47 26.36 14.07 -13.01
C VAL A 47 27.47 13.01 -12.97
N LYS A 48 28.09 12.68 -14.11
CA LYS A 48 29.10 11.64 -14.20
C LYS A 48 30.33 12.00 -13.39
N LEU A 49 30.73 11.09 -12.51
CA LEU A 49 31.92 11.24 -11.68
C LEU A 49 33.09 10.43 -12.22
N ASN A 50 34.31 10.93 -12.00
CA ASN A 50 35.55 10.25 -12.33
C ASN A 50 35.97 9.33 -11.17
N LEU A 51 35.14 8.31 -10.92
CA LEU A 51 35.40 7.28 -9.92
C LEU A 51 36.12 6.10 -10.56
N GLY A 52 37.13 5.58 -9.86
CA GLY A 52 37.82 4.34 -10.25
C GLY A 52 36.92 3.11 -10.20
N GLU A 53 37.49 1.95 -10.54
CA GLU A 53 36.82 0.65 -10.48
C GLU A 53 36.27 0.31 -9.11
N ARG A 54 37.08 0.64 -8.12
CA ARG A 54 36.76 0.53 -6.71
C ARG A 54 36.76 1.92 -6.14
N PHE A 55 35.75 2.24 -5.35
CA PHE A 55 35.62 3.54 -4.72
C PHE A 55 34.91 3.41 -3.38
N THR A 56 35.06 4.42 -2.54
CA THR A 56 34.43 4.55 -1.22
C THR A 56 33.26 5.54 -1.30
N TYR A 57 32.38 5.49 -0.30
CA TYR A 57 31.32 6.50 -0.18
C TYR A 57 31.90 7.92 -0.06
N GLU A 58 33.02 8.09 0.66
CA GLU A 58 33.69 9.39 0.81
C GLU A 58 34.18 9.94 -0.53
N GLU A 59 34.79 9.11 -1.39
CA GLU A 59 35.24 9.50 -2.72
C GLU A 59 34.07 9.92 -3.62
N TRP A 60 32.98 9.15 -3.63
CA TRP A 60 31.75 9.52 -4.34
C TRP A 60 31.20 10.85 -3.83
N ARG A 61 30.99 10.97 -2.51
CA ARG A 61 30.42 12.17 -1.87
C ARG A 61 31.24 13.42 -2.17
N ASN A 62 32.56 13.32 -2.11
CA ASN A 62 33.47 14.44 -2.29
C ASN A 62 33.58 14.92 -3.74
N GLN A 63 33.21 14.08 -4.72
CA GLN A 63 33.10 14.50 -6.12
C GLN A 63 31.67 14.94 -6.47
N PHE A 64 30.65 14.34 -5.84
CA PHE A 64 29.24 14.63 -6.13
C PHE A 64 28.78 15.96 -5.53
N PHE A 65 29.21 16.30 -4.31
CA PHE A 65 28.79 17.53 -3.66
C PHE A 65 29.91 18.56 -3.62
N THR A 66 29.54 19.83 -3.82
CA THR A 66 30.46 20.93 -3.59
C THR A 66 30.75 21.06 -2.08
N GLN A 67 31.97 21.47 -1.73
CA GLN A 67 32.37 21.72 -0.33
C GLN A 67 32.15 20.53 0.64
N ALA A 68 32.18 19.29 0.11
CA ALA A 68 32.07 18.06 0.90
C ALA A 68 33.41 17.54 1.44
N GLN A 69 34.53 18.07 0.93
CA GLN A 69 35.86 17.76 1.44
C GLN A 69 36.16 18.60 2.70
N SER A 70 36.66 17.95 3.74
CA SER A 70 37.46 18.66 4.75
C SER A 70 38.82 18.92 4.11
N ALA A 71 39.04 20.11 3.54
CA ALA A 71 40.38 20.48 3.16
C ALA A 71 41.19 20.60 4.46
N ASN A 72 42.07 19.64 4.68
CA ASN A 72 42.96 19.51 5.83
C ASN A 72 42.28 19.30 7.19
N LYS A 73 42.63 18.17 7.84
CA LYS A 73 42.41 17.95 9.29
C LYS A 73 43.02 19.04 10.19
N HIS A 74 43.82 19.94 9.63
CA HIS A 74 44.55 21.01 10.30
C HIS A 74 43.91 22.40 10.18
N ASP A 75 42.97 22.62 9.26
CA ASP A 75 42.25 23.89 9.15
C ASP A 75 40.79 23.71 9.57
N ARG A 76 40.53 23.94 10.86
CA ARG A 76 39.20 23.83 11.46
C ARG A 76 38.24 24.96 11.03
N SER A 77 38.70 25.92 10.21
CA SER A 77 37.88 27.05 9.76
C SER A 77 36.98 26.72 8.57
N GLN A 78 37.30 25.69 7.77
CA GLN A 78 36.48 25.30 6.63
C GLN A 78 35.28 24.43 7.05
N LYS A 79 34.09 24.90 6.72
CA LYS A 79 32.82 24.24 7.05
C LYS A 79 32.54 23.11 6.06
N VAL A 80 32.41 21.89 6.58
CA VAL A 80 31.98 20.70 5.81
C VAL A 80 30.47 20.55 5.91
N TYR A 81 29.79 20.61 4.76
CA TYR A 81 28.32 20.61 4.72
C TYR A 81 27.70 19.20 4.69
N HIS A 82 28.36 18.21 4.09
CA HIS A 82 27.82 16.85 3.88
C HIS A 82 28.34 15.85 4.91
N LYS A 83 27.98 16.05 6.17
CA LYS A 83 28.35 15.15 7.26
C LYS A 83 27.44 13.92 7.31
N ARG A 84 27.87 12.91 8.06
CA ARG A 84 27.17 11.62 8.16
C ARG A 84 25.79 11.73 8.81
N ASP A 85 25.68 12.51 9.89
CA ASP A 85 24.49 12.52 10.77
C ASP A 85 23.73 13.85 10.73
N GLU A 86 24.10 14.78 9.84
CA GLU A 86 23.46 16.09 9.70
C GLU A 86 22.91 16.26 8.28
N ILE A 87 21.72 16.88 8.16
CA ILE A 87 21.18 17.31 6.87
C ILE A 87 21.89 18.60 6.45
N PRO A 88 22.45 18.67 5.22
CA PRO A 88 23.15 19.86 4.78
C PRO A 88 22.18 21.05 4.64
N PRO A 89 22.50 22.23 5.21
CA PRO A 89 21.80 23.45 4.85
C PRO A 89 22.04 23.77 3.37
N LEU A 90 21.20 24.61 2.80
CA LEU A 90 21.50 25.20 1.50
C LEU A 90 22.79 26.04 1.62
N HIS A 91 23.81 25.68 0.86
CA HIS A 91 25.14 26.29 0.94
C HIS A 91 25.68 26.72 -0.42
N ASP A 92 25.24 26.05 -1.49
CA ASP A 92 25.61 26.33 -2.86
C ASP A 92 24.44 25.96 -3.78
N PRO A 93 23.86 26.91 -4.53
CA PRO A 93 22.78 26.65 -5.48
C PRO A 93 23.14 25.68 -6.60
N GLU A 94 24.42 25.58 -6.98
CA GLU A 94 24.89 24.69 -8.04
C GLU A 94 25.22 23.28 -7.52
N CYS A 95 25.20 23.08 -6.21
CA CYS A 95 25.42 21.77 -5.61
C CYS A 95 24.24 20.84 -5.95
N TYR A 96 24.50 19.57 -6.27
CA TYR A 96 23.44 18.59 -6.53
C TYR A 96 22.49 18.36 -5.36
N CYS A 97 22.85 18.78 -4.14
CA CYS A 97 21.91 18.79 -3.00
C CYS A 97 20.89 19.93 -3.03
N ALA A 98 21.04 20.92 -3.91
CA ALA A 98 20.08 21.98 -4.14
C ALA A 98 18.96 21.53 -5.09
N LYS A 99 19.23 20.59 -6.01
CA LYS A 99 18.26 20.08 -6.98
C LYS A 99 17.07 19.39 -6.30
N THR A 100 15.86 19.80 -6.68
CA THR A 100 14.58 19.25 -6.23
C THR A 100 14.19 17.98 -6.98
N LEU A 101 13.14 17.28 -6.52
CA LEU A 101 12.57 16.13 -7.24
C LEU A 101 12.18 16.48 -8.69
N THR A 102 11.52 17.62 -8.89
CA THR A 102 11.17 18.10 -10.23
C THR A 102 12.38 18.41 -11.07
N ASP A 103 13.45 18.96 -10.47
CA ASP A 103 14.67 19.26 -11.22
C ASP A 103 15.31 17.97 -11.74
N TRP A 104 15.38 16.93 -10.89
CA TRP A 104 15.94 15.64 -11.30
C TRP A 104 15.12 14.91 -12.37
N LEU A 105 13.79 15.06 -12.34
CA LEU A 105 12.91 14.40 -13.31
C LEU A 105 12.83 15.15 -14.64
N PHE A 106 12.82 16.49 -14.61
CA PHE A 106 12.41 17.32 -15.74
C PHE A 106 13.37 18.46 -16.09
N ALA A 107 14.17 18.97 -15.14
CA ALA A 107 15.09 20.07 -15.39
C ALA A 107 16.49 19.54 -15.75
N GLY A 108 16.74 19.39 -17.05
CA GLY A 108 18.09 19.12 -17.52
C GLY A 108 18.19 19.06 -19.03
N ASP A 109 19.36 19.47 -19.53
CA ASP A 109 19.78 19.35 -20.94
C ASP A 109 20.38 17.95 -21.23
N SER A 110 20.01 16.96 -20.41
CA SER A 110 20.49 15.59 -20.55
C SER A 110 19.79 14.90 -21.71
N SER A 111 20.51 14.03 -22.42
CA SER A 111 19.94 13.10 -23.41
C SER A 111 18.85 12.15 -22.86
N LEU A 112 18.56 12.22 -21.55
CA LEU A 112 17.65 11.35 -20.80
C LEU A 112 16.37 12.07 -20.34
N THR A 113 16.02 13.19 -20.97
CA THR A 113 14.79 13.94 -20.65
C THR A 113 13.53 13.13 -20.96
N VAL A 114 12.55 13.24 -20.05
CA VAL A 114 11.19 12.70 -20.25
C VAL A 114 10.24 13.87 -20.25
N SER A 115 9.27 13.85 -21.17
CA SER A 115 8.18 14.82 -21.17
C SER A 115 7.43 14.75 -19.85
N GLN A 116 7.37 15.86 -19.12
CA GLN A 116 6.65 15.95 -17.86
C GLN A 116 5.21 15.47 -18.00
N LYS A 117 4.52 15.84 -19.08
CA LYS A 117 3.16 15.40 -19.37
C LYS A 117 3.05 13.88 -19.49
N ILE A 118 3.93 13.24 -20.26
CA ILE A 118 3.92 11.79 -20.47
C ILE A 118 4.25 11.06 -19.15
N TRP A 119 5.20 11.60 -18.38
CA TRP A 119 5.56 11.04 -17.09
C TRP A 119 4.38 11.12 -16.10
N GLU A 120 3.73 12.28 -16.00
CA GLU A 120 2.56 12.50 -15.15
C GLU A 120 1.41 11.57 -15.56
N GLU A 121 1.11 11.44 -16.85
CA GLU A 121 0.11 10.50 -17.38
C GLU A 121 0.43 9.05 -16.98
N SER A 122 1.67 8.61 -17.18
CA SER A 122 2.13 7.26 -16.82
C SER A 122 2.06 7.01 -15.31
N PHE A 123 2.39 8.03 -14.51
CA PHE A 123 2.35 7.92 -13.06
C PHE A 123 0.91 7.84 -12.55
N LEU A 124 0.00 8.67 -13.09
CA LEU A 124 -1.41 8.70 -12.73
C LEU A 124 -2.16 7.44 -13.17
N GLN A 125 -1.73 6.79 -14.25
CA GLN A 125 -2.26 5.48 -14.63
C GLN A 125 -1.99 4.40 -13.58
N LEU A 126 -0.82 4.45 -12.91
CA LEU A 126 -0.47 3.50 -11.85
C LEU A 126 -0.97 3.94 -10.47
N TYR A 127 -1.05 5.25 -10.23
CA TYR A 127 -1.39 5.84 -8.94
C TYR A 127 -2.43 6.95 -9.12
N PRO A 128 -3.72 6.60 -9.23
CA PRO A 128 -4.78 7.57 -9.45
C PRO A 128 -4.90 8.56 -8.28
N ILE A 129 -4.52 9.82 -8.52
CA ILE A 129 -4.69 10.95 -7.59
C ILE A 129 -5.07 12.21 -8.38
N ALA A 130 -5.56 13.25 -7.69
CA ALA A 130 -5.82 14.52 -8.35
C ALA A 130 -4.51 15.12 -8.89
N LEU A 131 -4.54 15.75 -10.07
CA LEU A 131 -3.35 16.39 -10.64
C LEU A 131 -2.74 17.46 -9.71
N SER A 132 -3.57 18.15 -8.93
CA SER A 132 -3.13 19.11 -7.90
C SER A 132 -2.33 18.43 -6.78
N GLN A 133 -2.75 17.23 -6.35
CA GLN A 133 -2.05 16.41 -5.37
C GLN A 133 -0.71 15.90 -5.93
N LEU A 134 -0.68 15.49 -7.20
CA LEU A 134 0.57 15.12 -7.87
C LEU A 134 1.56 16.29 -7.94
N LYS A 135 1.09 17.50 -8.24
CA LYS A 135 1.94 18.70 -8.25
C LYS A 135 2.54 19.00 -6.87
N VAL A 136 1.76 18.87 -5.81
CA VAL A 136 2.25 19.00 -4.42
C VAL A 136 3.26 17.91 -4.10
N PHE A 137 3.01 16.67 -4.54
CA PHE A 137 3.95 15.57 -4.35
C PHE A 137 5.30 15.88 -5.02
N LEU A 138 5.27 16.25 -6.29
CA LEU A 138 6.47 16.56 -7.06
C LEU A 138 7.26 17.72 -6.45
N ALA A 139 6.58 18.75 -5.94
CA ALA A 139 7.22 19.89 -5.30
C ALA A 139 7.83 19.57 -3.92
N THR A 140 7.18 18.70 -3.14
CA THR A 140 7.57 18.45 -1.74
C THR A 140 8.33 17.15 -1.53
N ALA A 141 8.41 16.29 -2.56
CA ALA A 141 8.85 14.90 -2.48
C ALA A 141 8.09 14.07 -1.42
N ASN A 142 6.91 14.51 -1.00
CA ASN A 142 6.07 13.84 -0.01
C ASN A 142 4.73 13.47 -0.63
N TYR A 143 4.44 12.16 -0.69
CA TYR A 143 3.19 11.70 -1.26
C TYR A 143 2.01 12.21 -0.42
N PRO A 144 0.99 12.81 -1.04
CA PRO A 144 -0.14 13.39 -0.33
C PRO A 144 -0.86 12.32 0.49
N ARG A 145 -1.02 12.58 1.79
CA ARG A 145 -1.90 11.81 2.66
C ARG A 145 -3.33 12.27 2.37
N GLU A 146 -4.27 11.35 2.17
CA GLU A 146 -5.65 11.72 1.82
C GLU A 146 -6.32 12.58 2.89
N ALA A 147 -7.03 13.60 2.38
CA ALA A 147 -8.03 14.49 2.97
C ALA A 147 -7.75 15.10 4.36
N GLU A 148 -6.89 16.12 4.41
CA GLU A 148 -7.15 17.33 5.22
C GLU A 148 -6.75 18.59 4.43
N THR A 149 -7.76 19.25 3.83
CA THR A 149 -7.80 20.67 3.43
C THR A 149 -6.72 21.21 2.47
N VAL A 150 -7.08 21.32 1.19
CA VAL A 150 -6.40 22.13 0.15
C VAL A 150 -6.47 23.65 0.46
N ASP A 151 -7.24 24.08 1.46
CA ASP A 151 -7.42 25.51 1.79
C ASP A 151 -6.38 26.09 2.77
N ARG A 152 -5.48 25.30 3.35
CA ARG A 152 -4.51 25.79 4.36
C ARG A 152 -3.09 25.99 3.85
N THR A 153 -2.79 25.60 2.61
CA THR A 153 -1.42 25.55 2.09
C THR A 153 -0.80 26.92 1.82
N LYS A 154 -1.57 28.00 1.80
CA LYS A 154 -1.02 29.38 1.74
C LYS A 154 -0.63 29.95 3.11
N SER A 155 -1.26 29.52 4.22
CA SER A 155 -0.95 30.08 5.56
C SER A 155 0.04 29.23 6.39
N GLN A 156 0.25 27.97 6.02
CA GLN A 156 1.17 27.08 6.74
C GLN A 156 2.64 27.26 6.34
N TYR A 157 2.92 27.70 5.11
CA TYR A 157 4.30 27.91 4.66
C TYR A 157 4.95 29.12 5.35
N GLU A 158 4.17 30.12 5.75
CA GLU A 158 4.66 31.29 6.50
C GLU A 158 4.79 31.04 8.01
N SER A 159 4.07 30.06 8.57
CA SER A 159 4.06 29.76 10.02
C SER A 159 4.98 28.61 10.46
N LEU A 160 5.61 27.89 9.52
CA LEU A 160 6.60 26.82 9.81
C LEU A 160 7.99 27.33 10.23
N LYS A 161 8.23 28.65 10.25
CA LYS A 161 9.50 29.24 10.73
C LYS A 161 9.69 29.18 12.26
N ALA A 162 8.76 28.61 13.04
CA ALA A 162 8.78 28.71 14.51
C ALA A 162 8.59 27.40 15.30
N LYS A 163 8.97 26.22 14.77
CA LYS A 163 9.15 25.00 15.60
C LYS A 163 10.58 24.49 15.50
N LYS A 164 11.37 24.71 16.56
CA LYS A 164 12.84 24.60 16.57
C LYS A 164 13.45 23.22 16.25
N ASN A 165 12.70 22.10 16.15
CA ASN A 165 13.31 20.77 16.01
C ASN A 165 12.64 19.80 15.00
N TYR A 166 11.69 20.24 14.16
CA TYR A 166 11.15 19.37 13.09
C TYR A 166 11.88 19.65 11.78
N VAL A 167 12.70 18.70 11.32
CA VAL A 167 13.33 18.76 10.00
C VAL A 167 12.51 17.89 9.04
N PRO A 168 11.80 18.46 8.05
CA PRO A 168 11.03 17.69 7.09
C PRO A 168 11.94 16.71 6.32
N PRO A 169 11.41 15.53 5.90
CA PRO A 169 12.22 14.47 5.30
C PRO A 169 12.92 14.83 3.98
N PHE A 170 12.55 15.95 3.35
CA PHE A 170 13.27 16.58 2.24
C PHE A 170 13.06 18.09 2.34
N PRO A 171 13.97 18.87 2.97
CA PRO A 171 13.77 20.30 3.15
C PRO A 171 13.69 20.99 1.78
N ASP A 172 12.55 21.66 1.54
CA ASP A 172 12.22 22.33 0.27
C ASP A 172 12.26 21.40 -0.96
N GLY A 173 11.93 20.11 -0.79
CA GLY A 173 11.88 19.13 -1.89
C GLY A 173 13.24 18.69 -2.41
N ARG A 174 14.33 19.09 -1.75
CA ARG A 174 15.73 18.78 -2.12
C ARG A 174 16.07 17.33 -1.81
N LEU A 175 16.18 16.49 -2.84
CA LEU A 175 16.30 15.04 -2.67
C LEU A 175 17.59 14.62 -1.97
N PHE A 176 18.71 15.26 -2.29
CA PHE A 176 20.01 14.94 -1.73
C PHE A 176 20.37 15.77 -0.49
N ALA A 177 19.44 16.60 0.01
CA ALA A 177 19.55 17.24 1.32
C ALA A 177 19.11 16.28 2.43
N VAL A 178 19.82 15.16 2.54
CA VAL A 178 19.61 14.10 3.53
C VAL A 178 20.93 13.81 4.27
N THR A 179 20.86 13.05 5.35
CA THR A 179 22.06 12.62 6.09
C THR A 179 22.93 11.68 5.23
N GLY A 180 24.24 11.68 5.45
CA GLY A 180 25.14 10.74 4.80
C GLY A 180 24.76 9.27 5.07
N LYS A 181 24.21 8.96 6.25
CA LYS A 181 23.65 7.65 6.58
C LYS A 181 22.53 7.21 5.62
N ASN A 182 21.64 8.11 5.23
CA ASN A 182 20.58 7.80 4.26
C ASN A 182 21.14 7.47 2.87
N LEU A 183 22.19 8.19 2.45
CA LEU A 183 22.86 7.90 1.19
C LEU A 183 23.64 6.58 1.25
N GLU A 184 24.29 6.26 2.36
CA GLU A 184 24.89 4.93 2.59
C GLU A 184 23.85 3.80 2.43
N PHE A 185 22.62 3.98 2.92
CA PHE A 185 21.52 3.03 2.70
C PHE A 185 21.07 2.93 1.23
N ASP A 186 21.18 4.01 0.46
CA ASP A 186 20.92 3.96 -0.98
C ASP A 186 22.00 3.12 -1.70
N PHE A 187 23.28 3.25 -1.32
CA PHE A 187 24.34 2.37 -1.82
C PHE A 187 24.13 0.90 -1.43
N GLU A 188 23.66 0.62 -0.21
CA GLU A 188 23.29 -0.74 0.20
C GLU A 188 22.13 -1.30 -0.65
N ALA A 189 21.16 -0.46 -1.02
CA ALA A 189 20.08 -0.87 -1.92
C ALA A 189 20.61 -1.22 -3.32
N LEU A 190 21.53 -0.42 -3.87
CA LEU A 190 22.19 -0.72 -5.16
C LEU A 190 22.98 -2.03 -5.12
N ILE A 191 23.62 -2.36 -3.99
CA ILE A 191 24.29 -3.65 -3.82
C ILE A 191 23.27 -4.79 -3.85
N LYS A 192 22.19 -4.68 -3.08
CA LYS A 192 21.13 -5.71 -3.01
C LYS A 192 20.47 -5.95 -4.38
N MET A 193 20.34 -4.90 -5.19
CA MET A 193 19.80 -4.96 -6.54
C MET A 193 20.82 -5.42 -7.60
N GLY A 194 22.08 -5.68 -7.22
CA GLY A 194 23.12 -6.16 -8.14
C GLY A 194 23.74 -5.08 -9.03
N TRP A 195 23.53 -3.80 -8.72
CA TRP A 195 24.15 -2.67 -9.44
C TRP A 195 25.57 -2.36 -8.96
N LEU A 196 25.94 -2.78 -7.75
CA LEU A 196 27.27 -2.63 -7.17
C LEU A 196 27.65 -3.90 -6.41
N ASN A 197 28.95 -4.18 -6.33
CA ASN A 197 29.49 -5.23 -5.47
C ASN A 197 30.20 -4.61 -4.25
N LEU A 198 30.26 -5.36 -3.15
CA LEU A 198 31.01 -4.96 -1.96
C LEU A 198 32.27 -5.81 -1.83
N THR A 199 33.43 -5.17 -1.70
CA THR A 199 34.67 -5.86 -1.32
C THR A 199 35.10 -5.42 0.07
N GLN A 200 35.17 -6.37 1.01
CA GLN A 200 35.76 -6.16 2.33
C GLN A 200 37.28 -6.36 2.22
N VAL A 201 38.06 -5.29 2.42
CA VAL A 201 39.51 -5.42 2.56
C VAL A 201 39.80 -5.73 4.02
N LYS A 202 40.34 -6.93 4.31
CA LYS A 202 40.78 -7.29 5.66
C LYS A 202 41.78 -6.23 6.18
N GLY A 203 41.47 -5.59 7.29
CA GLY A 203 42.39 -4.69 8.02
C GLY A 203 42.11 -3.19 7.92
N VAL A 204 41.22 -2.73 7.02
CA VAL A 204 40.81 -1.33 6.96
C VAL A 204 39.28 -1.28 6.98
N GLY A 205 38.67 -0.81 8.07
CA GLY A 205 37.22 -0.79 8.28
C GLY A 205 36.39 0.10 7.32
N LYS A 206 36.90 0.40 6.12
CA LYS A 206 36.21 1.18 5.09
C LYS A 206 35.56 0.25 4.06
N ARG A 207 34.26 0.44 3.83
CA ARG A 207 33.49 -0.26 2.79
C ARG A 207 33.94 0.23 1.40
N MET A 208 34.37 -0.69 0.54
CA MET A 208 34.70 -0.40 -0.86
C MET A 208 33.63 -0.96 -1.79
N TYR A 209 33.09 -0.10 -2.64
CA TYR A 209 32.16 -0.43 -3.72
C TYR A 209 32.93 -0.76 -4.98
N LEU A 210 32.48 -1.79 -5.70
CA LEU A 210 33.04 -2.24 -6.97
C LEU A 210 31.97 -2.13 -8.05
N LYS A 211 32.33 -1.53 -9.18
CA LYS A 211 31.46 -1.45 -10.36
C LYS A 211 31.22 -2.83 -10.98
N VAL A 212 30.01 -3.09 -11.43
CA VAL A 212 29.65 -4.33 -12.15
C VAL A 212 29.99 -4.22 -13.64
N GLN A 213 30.33 -5.35 -14.26
CA GLN A 213 30.63 -5.41 -15.71
C GLN A 213 29.39 -5.62 -16.57
N LYS A 214 28.31 -6.15 -15.98
CA LYS A 214 27.02 -6.37 -16.62
C LYS A 214 25.94 -5.89 -15.67
N PHE A 215 25.01 -5.07 -16.18
CA PHE A 215 23.87 -4.63 -15.38
C PHE A 215 22.92 -5.79 -15.12
N PRO A 216 22.17 -5.76 -14.00
CA PRO A 216 21.02 -6.63 -13.83
C PRO A 216 20.06 -6.43 -15.02
N ALA A 217 19.39 -7.49 -15.47
CA ALA A 217 18.52 -7.43 -16.63
C ALA A 217 17.31 -6.51 -16.36
N ILE A 218 17.27 -5.36 -17.04
CA ILE A 218 16.11 -4.45 -17.02
C ILE A 218 14.98 -4.98 -17.91
N GLU A 219 15.29 -5.79 -18.93
CA GLU A 219 14.32 -6.31 -19.92
C GLU A 219 13.36 -7.37 -19.34
N SER A 220 13.76 -8.10 -18.29
CA SER A 220 12.88 -8.93 -17.46
C SER A 220 11.94 -8.12 -16.55
N LEU A 221 11.94 -6.78 -16.68
CA LEU A 221 11.07 -5.83 -15.98
C LEU A 221 10.26 -4.97 -16.97
N ASN A 222 10.17 -5.38 -18.24
CA ASN A 222 9.11 -4.93 -19.13
C ASN A 222 7.77 -5.41 -18.54
N VAL A 223 7.18 -4.59 -17.68
CA VAL A 223 5.76 -4.69 -17.35
C VAL A 223 5.04 -4.58 -18.69
N PRO A 224 4.33 -5.61 -19.17
CA PRO A 224 3.38 -5.42 -20.26
C PRO A 224 2.49 -4.26 -19.85
N GLU A 225 2.27 -3.29 -20.74
CA GLU A 225 1.49 -2.06 -20.53
C GLU A 225 0.04 -2.29 -20.05
N ASN A 226 -0.35 -3.49 -19.59
CA ASN A 226 -1.70 -3.79 -19.14
C ASN A 226 -1.85 -4.87 -18.04
N THR A 227 -0.81 -5.28 -17.31
CA THR A 227 -0.97 -6.40 -16.33
C THR A 227 -0.79 -6.08 -14.84
N GLY A 228 -0.99 -4.83 -14.41
CA GLY A 228 -0.87 -4.44 -13.00
C GLY A 228 -2.17 -4.09 -12.26
N ASN A 229 -3.22 -3.64 -12.96
CA ASN A 229 -4.30 -2.89 -12.31
C ASN A 229 -5.39 -3.74 -11.61
N PHE A 230 -5.28 -5.07 -11.63
CA PHE A 230 -6.25 -5.98 -11.01
C PHE A 230 -5.78 -6.59 -9.68
N ILE A 231 -4.51 -6.41 -9.31
CA ILE A 231 -3.95 -6.89 -8.03
C ILE A 231 -3.71 -5.66 -7.14
N THR A 232 -4.64 -5.41 -6.22
CA THR A 232 -4.60 -4.24 -5.32
C THR A 232 -3.53 -4.34 -4.22
N GLN A 233 -2.97 -5.52 -3.96
CA GLN A 233 -1.89 -5.72 -3.00
C GLN A 233 -0.53 -5.73 -3.71
N VAL A 234 0.31 -4.75 -3.37
CA VAL A 234 1.66 -4.53 -3.95
C VAL A 234 2.53 -5.80 -3.95
N ASP A 235 2.39 -6.65 -2.93
CA ASP A 235 3.14 -7.90 -2.81
C ASP A 235 2.74 -8.96 -3.85
N PHE A 236 1.48 -8.98 -4.29
CA PHE A 236 1.00 -10.00 -5.23
C PHE A 236 1.47 -9.75 -6.68
N MET A 237 1.79 -8.51 -7.06
CA MET A 237 2.42 -8.24 -8.36
C MET A 237 3.82 -8.84 -8.43
N ALA A 238 4.62 -8.68 -7.36
CA ALA A 238 5.94 -9.29 -7.27
C ALA A 238 5.86 -10.82 -7.25
N ILE A 239 4.85 -11.36 -6.57
CA ILE A 239 4.53 -12.80 -6.61
C ILE A 239 4.26 -13.22 -8.06
N ALA A 240 3.31 -12.60 -8.75
CA ALA A 240 2.94 -12.95 -10.13
C ALA A 240 4.15 -12.92 -11.08
N GLU A 241 5.03 -11.93 -10.94
CA GLU A 241 6.27 -11.85 -11.73
C GLU A 241 7.23 -13.02 -11.42
N ASN A 242 7.46 -13.31 -10.14
CA ASN A 242 8.26 -14.45 -9.71
C ASN A 242 7.71 -15.80 -10.19
N TYR A 243 6.39 -15.93 -10.37
CA TYR A 243 5.79 -17.14 -10.96
C TYR A 243 6.05 -17.28 -12.45
N ARG A 244 6.10 -16.17 -13.18
CA ARG A 244 6.25 -16.17 -14.64
C ARG A 244 7.67 -16.50 -15.07
N GLN A 245 8.67 -16.21 -14.23
CA GLN A 245 10.08 -16.39 -14.59
C GLN A 245 10.74 -17.53 -13.81
N PRO A 246 10.98 -18.70 -14.45
CA PRO A 246 11.70 -19.80 -13.80
C PRO A 246 13.18 -19.42 -13.58
N ILE A 247 13.73 -19.79 -12.43
CA ILE A 247 15.14 -19.54 -12.10
C ILE A 247 15.99 -20.65 -12.75
N ASN A 248 16.85 -20.28 -13.70
CA ASN A 248 17.66 -21.21 -14.49
C ASN A 248 16.83 -22.31 -15.19
N GLY A 249 15.64 -21.95 -15.70
CA GLY A 249 14.74 -22.90 -16.37
C GLY A 249 14.00 -23.86 -15.42
N VAL A 250 14.12 -23.68 -14.10
CA VAL A 250 13.40 -24.49 -13.10
C VAL A 250 12.37 -23.62 -12.37
N GLN A 251 11.12 -24.10 -12.28
CA GLN A 251 10.10 -23.43 -11.47
C GLN A 251 10.40 -23.62 -9.99
N ARG A 252 10.70 -22.51 -9.30
CA ARG A 252 11.04 -22.51 -7.86
C ARG A 252 10.04 -21.77 -6.99
N PHE A 253 9.16 -20.97 -7.59
CA PHE A 253 8.03 -20.36 -6.92
C PHE A 253 6.78 -21.22 -7.18
N LEU A 254 6.11 -21.66 -6.12
CA LEU A 254 4.93 -22.56 -6.16
C LEU A 254 3.78 -21.93 -5.39
N MET A 255 2.62 -21.71 -6.03
CA MET A 255 1.52 -20.96 -5.42
C MET A 255 0.48 -21.98 -5.02
N GLN A 256 0.23 -22.06 -3.73
CA GLN A 256 -0.91 -22.80 -3.23
C GLN A 256 -1.97 -21.79 -2.82
N VAL A 257 -3.03 -21.72 -3.62
CA VAL A 257 -4.24 -20.99 -3.24
C VAL A 257 -5.22 -22.04 -2.73
N GLU A 258 -5.58 -21.96 -1.45
CA GLU A 258 -6.64 -22.82 -0.92
C GLU A 258 -7.96 -22.39 -1.50
N TYR A 259 -8.54 -23.22 -2.37
CA TYR A 259 -9.83 -22.99 -2.97
C TYR A 259 -10.88 -23.87 -2.30
N VAL A 260 -11.85 -23.26 -1.62
CA VAL A 260 -12.85 -23.99 -0.81
C VAL A 260 -14.15 -24.09 -1.60
N VAL A 261 -14.09 -24.72 -2.78
CA VAL A 261 -15.28 -25.09 -3.56
C VAL A 261 -15.14 -26.53 -4.04
N SER A 262 -16.26 -27.20 -4.33
CA SER A 262 -16.23 -28.55 -4.88
C SER A 262 -15.68 -28.56 -6.31
N GLN A 263 -15.16 -29.70 -6.77
CA GLN A 263 -14.66 -29.83 -8.15
C GLN A 263 -15.74 -29.47 -9.18
N ALA A 264 -16.96 -29.96 -8.98
CA ALA A 264 -18.10 -29.64 -9.86
C ALA A 264 -18.45 -28.13 -9.88
N ALA A 265 -18.21 -27.41 -8.77
CA ALA A 265 -18.38 -25.97 -8.75
C ALA A 265 -17.27 -25.24 -9.52
N THR A 266 -16.07 -25.81 -9.62
CA THR A 266 -14.93 -25.20 -10.33
C THR A 266 -15.21 -25.08 -11.83
N ASP A 267 -15.65 -26.17 -12.48
CA ASP A 267 -15.99 -26.14 -13.90
C ASP A 267 -17.13 -25.15 -14.21
N LYS A 268 -18.12 -25.08 -13.31
CA LYS A 268 -19.22 -24.12 -13.40
C LYS A 268 -18.72 -22.67 -13.30
N ILE A 269 -17.83 -22.41 -12.36
CA ILE A 269 -17.24 -21.08 -12.16
C ILE A 269 -16.45 -20.65 -13.39
N ASP A 270 -15.62 -21.55 -13.95
CA ASP A 270 -14.84 -21.25 -15.14
C ASP A 270 -15.73 -20.89 -16.34
N ASN A 271 -16.85 -21.61 -16.52
CA ASN A 271 -17.86 -21.28 -17.52
C ASN A 271 -18.47 -19.88 -17.28
N TRP A 272 -18.89 -19.58 -16.05
CA TRP A 272 -19.41 -18.25 -15.70
C TRP A 272 -18.40 -17.14 -15.95
N GLN A 273 -17.12 -17.36 -15.63
CA GLN A 273 -16.06 -16.39 -15.90
C GLN A 273 -15.88 -16.16 -17.40
N GLN A 274 -15.93 -17.20 -18.23
CA GLN A 274 -15.84 -17.07 -19.69
C GLN A 274 -17.03 -16.28 -20.26
N GLN A 275 -18.25 -16.57 -19.82
CA GLN A 275 -19.44 -15.84 -20.25
C GLN A 275 -19.39 -14.36 -19.84
N LEU A 276 -18.97 -14.07 -18.61
CA LEU A 276 -18.81 -12.70 -18.13
C LEU A 276 -17.70 -11.94 -18.88
N LYS A 277 -16.58 -12.60 -19.20
CA LYS A 277 -15.52 -12.01 -20.03
C LYS A 277 -16.05 -11.62 -21.42
N ALA A 278 -16.72 -12.54 -22.10
CA ALA A 278 -17.32 -12.26 -23.40
C ALA A 278 -18.38 -11.14 -23.33
N LEU A 279 -19.13 -11.07 -22.22
CA LEU A 279 -20.08 -9.98 -21.97
C LEU A 279 -19.38 -8.62 -21.83
N TRP A 280 -18.27 -8.54 -21.09
CA TRP A 280 -17.52 -7.29 -20.90
C TRP A 280 -16.75 -6.81 -22.14
N GLU A 281 -16.53 -7.68 -23.13
CA GLU A 281 -16.03 -7.28 -24.45
C GLU A 281 -17.07 -6.48 -25.26
N THR A 282 -18.34 -6.50 -24.85
CA THR A 282 -19.42 -5.74 -25.50
C THR A 282 -19.67 -4.41 -24.81
N THR A 283 -19.73 -3.31 -25.58
CA THR A 283 -20.06 -1.97 -25.08
C THR A 283 -21.35 -1.46 -25.74
N PRO A 284 -22.39 -1.08 -24.97
CA PRO A 284 -22.45 -1.10 -23.51
C PRO A 284 -22.64 -2.51 -22.94
N THR A 285 -22.06 -2.78 -21.77
CA THR A 285 -22.28 -4.04 -21.04
C THR A 285 -23.76 -4.25 -20.77
N ARG A 286 -24.26 -5.45 -21.07
CA ARG A 286 -25.66 -5.84 -20.89
C ARG A 286 -25.93 -6.36 -19.47
N PRO A 287 -27.15 -6.18 -18.92
CA PRO A 287 -27.53 -6.77 -17.64
C PRO A 287 -27.68 -8.30 -17.77
N ILE A 288 -27.63 -8.99 -16.64
CA ILE A 288 -27.82 -10.42 -16.56
C ILE A 288 -28.92 -10.77 -15.54
N GLU A 289 -29.67 -11.83 -15.81
CA GLU A 289 -30.50 -12.52 -14.84
C GLU A 289 -29.71 -13.70 -14.28
N ILE A 290 -29.62 -13.79 -12.94
CA ILE A 290 -28.99 -14.92 -12.25
C ILE A 290 -29.99 -15.65 -11.36
N GLN A 291 -29.90 -16.96 -11.31
CA GLN A 291 -30.53 -17.77 -10.25
C GLN A 291 -29.49 -18.03 -9.17
N TYR A 292 -29.65 -17.40 -8.00
CA TYR A 292 -28.65 -17.39 -6.94
C TYR A 292 -29.12 -18.13 -5.70
N ASP A 293 -28.34 -19.12 -5.26
CA ASP A 293 -28.55 -19.80 -3.98
C ASP A 293 -28.02 -18.92 -2.82
N SER A 294 -28.92 -18.27 -2.09
CA SER A 294 -28.56 -17.33 -1.03
C SER A 294 -28.53 -18.01 0.33
N ALA A 295 -27.34 -18.24 0.89
CA ALA A 295 -27.21 -18.74 2.26
C ALA A 295 -27.90 -17.86 3.30
N SER A 296 -27.97 -16.55 3.07
CA SER A 296 -28.67 -15.62 4.00
C SER A 296 -30.20 -15.75 3.97
N LEU A 297 -30.75 -16.34 2.90
CA LEU A 297 -32.19 -16.53 2.73
C LEU A 297 -32.60 -18.00 2.83
N LEU A 298 -31.62 -18.92 2.87
CA LEU A 298 -31.82 -20.36 2.82
C LEU A 298 -32.71 -20.79 1.64
N ARG A 299 -32.61 -20.06 0.52
CA ARG A 299 -33.37 -20.33 -0.71
C ARG A 299 -32.72 -19.68 -1.93
N GLU A 300 -33.12 -20.17 -3.09
CA GLU A 300 -32.79 -19.57 -4.37
C GLU A 300 -33.58 -18.29 -4.65
N ALA A 301 -32.95 -17.38 -5.38
CA ALA A 301 -33.50 -16.08 -5.72
C ALA A 301 -33.05 -15.66 -7.12
N ARG A 302 -34.00 -15.33 -8.00
CA ARG A 302 -33.70 -14.73 -9.31
C ARG A 302 -33.44 -13.24 -9.19
N ARG A 303 -32.29 -12.76 -9.68
CA ARG A 303 -31.90 -11.34 -9.59
C ARG A 303 -31.41 -10.83 -10.93
N ILE A 304 -31.87 -9.64 -11.28
CA ILE A 304 -31.41 -8.90 -12.44
C ILE A 304 -30.38 -7.87 -11.98
N ILE A 305 -29.19 -7.97 -12.53
CA ILE A 305 -28.02 -7.23 -12.08
C ILE A 305 -27.19 -6.73 -13.27
N TYR A 306 -26.47 -5.64 -13.06
CA TYR A 306 -25.40 -5.16 -13.93
C TYR A 306 -24.06 -5.72 -13.40
N PRO A 307 -23.39 -6.62 -14.14
CA PRO A 307 -22.14 -7.22 -13.71
C PRO A 307 -20.97 -6.26 -13.91
N VAL A 308 -20.24 -5.95 -12.83
CA VAL A 308 -19.13 -4.96 -12.87
C VAL A 308 -17.77 -5.63 -12.98
N CYS A 309 -17.42 -6.51 -12.04
CA CYS A 309 -16.16 -7.25 -12.08
C CYS A 309 -16.21 -8.53 -11.25
N ILE A 310 -15.24 -9.41 -11.45
CA ILE A 310 -14.95 -10.52 -10.54
C ILE A 310 -13.84 -10.10 -9.57
N TYR A 311 -14.07 -10.30 -8.28
CA TYR A 311 -13.11 -10.06 -7.23
C TYR A 311 -12.85 -11.34 -6.45
N TYR A 312 -11.59 -11.73 -6.28
CA TYR A 312 -11.21 -12.89 -5.48
C TYR A 312 -11.01 -12.47 -4.02
N SER A 313 -11.83 -13.00 -3.11
CA SER A 313 -11.77 -12.70 -1.68
C SER A 313 -12.10 -13.96 -0.88
N GLN A 314 -11.53 -14.12 0.32
CA GLN A 314 -11.80 -15.27 1.20
C GLN A 314 -11.85 -16.63 0.49
N ARG A 315 -10.87 -16.93 -0.37
CA ARG A 315 -10.76 -18.22 -1.04
C ARG A 315 -11.87 -18.52 -2.07
N ALA A 316 -12.59 -17.50 -2.54
CA ALA A 316 -13.65 -17.64 -3.55
C ALA A 316 -13.72 -16.43 -4.51
N PRO A 317 -14.12 -16.62 -5.78
CA PRO A 317 -14.46 -15.53 -6.67
C PRO A 317 -15.88 -15.02 -6.39
N TYR A 318 -16.00 -13.70 -6.36
CA TYR A 318 -17.25 -12.98 -6.20
C TYR A 318 -17.50 -12.09 -7.41
N LEU A 319 -18.73 -12.08 -7.91
CA LEU A 319 -19.21 -11.13 -8.89
C LEU A 319 -19.70 -9.91 -8.11
N CYS A 320 -18.94 -8.82 -8.19
CA CYS A 320 -19.39 -7.51 -7.73
C CYS A 320 -20.36 -6.97 -8.78
N ALA A 321 -21.59 -6.70 -8.36
CA ALA A 321 -22.65 -6.29 -9.26
C ALA A 321 -23.55 -5.22 -8.64
N PHE A 322 -24.21 -4.46 -9.52
CA PHE A 322 -25.17 -3.44 -9.13
C PHE A 322 -26.56 -3.83 -9.63
N GLY A 323 -27.54 -3.99 -8.75
CA GLY A 323 -28.88 -4.41 -9.15
C GLY A 323 -29.74 -4.88 -8.00
N GLN A 324 -30.66 -5.80 -8.30
CA GLN A 324 -31.59 -6.32 -7.30
C GLN A 324 -30.86 -7.11 -6.21
N LYS A 325 -30.96 -6.67 -4.95
CA LYS A 325 -30.29 -7.37 -3.84
C LYS A 325 -30.96 -8.69 -3.49
N PRO A 326 -30.23 -9.68 -2.91
CA PRO A 326 -30.82 -10.96 -2.55
C PRO A 326 -31.99 -10.84 -1.58
N LYS A 327 -31.92 -10.01 -0.52
CA LYS A 327 -33.01 -9.96 0.48
C LYS A 327 -34.30 -9.35 -0.06
N ASN A 328 -34.19 -8.30 -0.87
CA ASN A 328 -35.33 -7.60 -1.43
C ASN A 328 -35.05 -7.23 -2.88
N ARG A 329 -35.84 -7.78 -3.82
CA ARG A 329 -35.68 -7.52 -5.26
C ARG A 329 -36.02 -6.07 -5.67
N ASN A 330 -36.74 -5.34 -4.82
CA ASN A 330 -37.09 -3.95 -5.08
C ASN A 330 -36.00 -2.98 -4.59
N ASP A 331 -35.06 -3.47 -3.78
CA ASP A 331 -33.88 -2.71 -3.35
C ASP A 331 -32.79 -2.89 -4.41
N ILE A 332 -32.46 -1.79 -5.10
CA ILE A 332 -31.43 -1.72 -6.14
C ILE A 332 -30.17 -1.14 -5.53
N GLY A 333 -29.08 -1.90 -5.55
CA GLY A 333 -27.79 -1.43 -5.08
C GLY A 333 -26.67 -2.43 -5.32
N TRP A 334 -25.52 -2.15 -4.75
CA TRP A 334 -24.36 -3.04 -4.79
C TRP A 334 -24.60 -4.32 -4.00
N HIS A 335 -24.09 -5.44 -4.53
CA HIS A 335 -23.97 -6.68 -3.80
C HIS A 335 -22.85 -7.56 -4.38
N ASN A 336 -22.25 -8.39 -3.52
CA ASN A 336 -21.21 -9.35 -3.89
C ASN A 336 -21.79 -10.76 -3.98
N TYR A 337 -21.89 -11.33 -5.17
CA TYR A 337 -22.43 -12.68 -5.41
C TYR A 337 -21.30 -13.69 -5.54
N ARG A 338 -21.30 -14.73 -4.71
CA ARG A 338 -20.36 -15.86 -4.86
C ARG A 338 -20.63 -16.62 -6.16
N LEU A 339 -19.64 -16.75 -7.05
CA LEU A 339 -19.86 -17.40 -8.35
C LEU A 339 -20.26 -18.87 -8.21
N ASP A 340 -19.73 -19.58 -7.20
CA ASP A 340 -20.09 -20.98 -6.91
C ASP A 340 -21.59 -21.17 -6.61
N ARG A 341 -22.26 -20.12 -6.14
CA ARG A 341 -23.69 -20.13 -5.77
C ARG A 341 -24.63 -19.64 -6.87
N ILE A 342 -24.11 -19.23 -8.02
CA ILE A 342 -24.92 -18.91 -9.20
C ILE A 342 -25.26 -20.22 -9.93
N GLN A 343 -26.54 -20.59 -9.97
CA GLN A 343 -27.03 -21.81 -10.61
C GLN A 343 -27.25 -21.65 -12.12
N SER A 344 -27.67 -20.46 -12.54
CA SER A 344 -27.80 -20.10 -13.96
C SER A 344 -27.53 -18.61 -14.16
N LEU A 345 -27.12 -18.27 -15.38
CA LEU A 345 -26.84 -16.91 -15.86
C LEU A 345 -27.45 -16.77 -17.26
N GLU A 346 -28.27 -15.73 -17.44
CA GLU A 346 -28.88 -15.35 -18.72
C GLU A 346 -28.53 -13.90 -19.03
N ILE A 347 -28.01 -13.62 -20.23
CA ILE A 347 -27.74 -12.25 -20.67
C ILE A 347 -29.03 -11.64 -21.21
N LEU A 348 -29.41 -10.46 -20.69
CA LEU A 348 -30.63 -9.75 -21.08
C LEU A 348 -30.29 -8.52 -21.93
N GLU A 349 -31.20 -8.15 -22.82
CA GLU A 349 -31.11 -6.85 -23.50
C GLU A 349 -31.61 -5.72 -22.59
N TRP A 350 -31.08 -4.51 -22.76
CA TRP A 350 -31.52 -3.34 -21.97
C TRP A 350 -32.99 -2.98 -22.17
N ASN A 351 -33.59 -3.36 -23.29
CA ASN A 351 -35.01 -3.18 -23.59
C ASN A 351 -35.90 -4.32 -23.07
N ASP A 352 -35.32 -5.37 -22.49
CA ASP A 352 -36.09 -6.51 -21.95
C ASP A 352 -37.06 -6.02 -20.84
N PRO A 353 -38.34 -6.43 -20.88
CA PRO A 353 -39.36 -6.00 -19.93
C PRO A 353 -39.09 -6.45 -18.48
N LYS A 354 -38.25 -7.49 -18.29
CA LYS A 354 -37.83 -7.93 -16.96
C LYS A 354 -36.88 -6.92 -16.30
N VAL A 355 -36.10 -6.15 -17.08
CA VAL A 355 -35.07 -5.25 -16.56
C VAL A 355 -35.74 -4.03 -15.90
N PRO A 356 -35.57 -3.82 -14.58
CA PRO A 356 -36.23 -2.71 -13.89
C PRO A 356 -35.79 -1.34 -14.40
N ASP A 357 -36.73 -0.42 -14.61
CA ASP A 357 -36.41 0.94 -15.06
C ASP A 357 -35.50 1.71 -14.08
N SER A 358 -35.63 1.41 -12.78
CA SER A 358 -34.74 1.94 -11.75
C SER A 358 -33.29 1.53 -11.98
N LEU A 359 -33.04 0.28 -12.40
CA LEU A 359 -31.70 -0.19 -12.74
C LEU A 359 -31.16 0.56 -13.96
N LYS A 360 -31.94 0.68 -15.04
CA LYS A 360 -31.54 1.39 -16.28
C LYS A 360 -31.09 2.83 -15.96
N LYS A 361 -31.89 3.55 -15.18
CA LYS A 361 -31.60 4.94 -14.77
C LYS A 361 -30.37 5.04 -13.87
N LEU A 362 -30.20 4.11 -12.94
CA LEU A 362 -29.11 4.16 -11.97
C LEU A 362 -27.77 3.76 -12.57
N VAL A 363 -27.71 2.80 -13.50
CA VAL A 363 -26.46 2.44 -14.20
C VAL A 363 -25.92 3.59 -15.03
N VAL A 364 -26.80 4.35 -15.71
CA VAL A 364 -26.37 5.54 -16.47
C VAL A 364 -25.89 6.66 -15.55
N LYS A 365 -26.51 6.80 -14.36
CA LYS A 365 -26.18 7.86 -13.40
C LYS A 365 -24.93 7.55 -12.56
N GLN A 366 -24.68 6.29 -12.25
CA GLN A 366 -23.57 5.87 -11.41
C GLN A 366 -22.35 5.54 -12.25
N GLN A 367 -21.18 5.98 -11.81
CA GLN A 367 -19.90 5.56 -12.37
C GLN A 367 -19.56 4.15 -11.88
N LEU A 368 -20.33 3.16 -12.36
CA LEU A 368 -20.14 1.76 -12.01
C LEU A 368 -18.88 1.24 -12.69
N SER A 369 -17.79 1.15 -11.93
CA SER A 369 -16.53 0.67 -12.47
C SER A 369 -15.75 -0.16 -11.44
N PRO A 370 -14.84 -1.03 -11.89
CA PRO A 370 -13.93 -1.74 -10.99
C PRO A 370 -13.11 -0.79 -10.11
N GLU A 371 -12.72 0.38 -10.63
CA GLU A 371 -11.94 1.38 -9.90
C GLU A 371 -12.70 1.95 -8.70
N PHE A 372 -14.00 2.21 -8.86
CA PHE A 372 -14.85 2.62 -7.73
C PHE A 372 -14.82 1.58 -6.60
N ILE A 373 -14.90 0.29 -6.95
CA ILE A 373 -14.86 -0.81 -5.96
C ILE A 373 -13.50 -0.84 -5.25
N GLN A 374 -12.40 -0.64 -5.97
CA GLN A 374 -11.06 -0.60 -5.37
C GLN A 374 -10.90 0.57 -4.38
N ILE A 375 -11.41 1.75 -4.73
CA ILE A 375 -11.41 2.93 -3.86
C ILE A 375 -12.20 2.62 -2.57
N GLU A 376 -13.41 2.08 -2.70
CA GLU A 376 -14.24 1.76 -1.53
C GLU A 376 -13.65 0.64 -0.66
N LEU A 377 -12.98 -0.35 -1.26
CA LEU A 377 -12.28 -1.40 -0.52
C LEU A 377 -11.04 -0.88 0.22
N ALA A 378 -10.36 0.16 -0.29
CA ALA A 378 -9.23 0.80 0.41
C ALA A 378 -9.68 1.73 1.55
N ALA A 379 -10.91 2.26 1.46
CA ALA A 379 -11.44 3.22 2.41
C ALA A 379 -11.84 2.63 3.78
N ALA A 380 -12.12 1.32 3.87
CA ALA A 380 -12.44 0.67 5.14
C ALA A 380 -12.36 -0.86 5.07
N TRP A 381 -12.13 -1.50 6.22
CA TRP A 381 -12.08 -2.95 6.32
C TRP A 381 -13.45 -3.56 6.04
N GLY A 382 -13.52 -4.50 5.10
CA GLY A 382 -14.73 -5.24 4.79
C GLY A 382 -14.86 -5.40 3.28
N PHE A 383 -15.38 -6.55 2.84
CA PHE A 383 -15.54 -6.82 1.43
C PHE A 383 -16.88 -6.30 0.89
N ASP A 384 -17.88 -6.15 1.75
CA ASP A 384 -19.12 -5.43 1.50
C ASP A 384 -18.85 -3.92 1.53
N PHE A 385 -18.03 -3.47 0.58
CA PHE A 385 -17.53 -2.09 0.42
C PHE A 385 -18.64 -1.04 0.33
N TYR A 386 -19.84 -1.47 -0.06
CA TYR A 386 -21.03 -0.63 -0.18
C TYR A 386 -21.76 -0.36 1.15
N GLN A 387 -21.32 -0.97 2.26
CA GLN A 387 -21.85 -0.67 3.58
C GLN A 387 -21.23 0.62 4.16
N PRO A 388 -21.91 1.32 5.07
CA PRO A 388 -21.33 2.43 5.80
C PRO A 388 -20.00 2.08 6.49
N SER A 389 -19.09 3.04 6.52
CA SER A 389 -17.82 2.95 7.26
C SER A 389 -18.01 3.49 8.68
N ARG A 390 -17.45 2.76 9.67
CA ARG A 390 -17.38 3.13 11.08
C ARG A 390 -15.93 3.02 11.55
N LYS A 391 -15.55 3.81 12.56
CA LYS A 391 -14.21 3.74 13.14
C LYS A 391 -14.20 2.82 14.37
N MET A 392 -13.14 2.04 14.54
CA MET A 392 -12.88 1.22 15.72
C MET A 392 -11.59 1.66 16.41
N LEU A 393 -11.49 1.34 17.71
CA LEU A 393 -10.26 1.45 18.49
C LEU A 393 -9.85 0.05 18.95
N LEU A 394 -8.62 -0.31 18.65
CA LEU A 394 -8.00 -1.58 19.04
C LEU A 394 -6.90 -1.33 20.05
N ARG A 395 -6.76 -2.26 21.00
CA ARG A 395 -5.67 -2.29 21.98
C ARG A 395 -4.91 -3.60 21.81
N PHE A 396 -3.59 -3.49 21.63
CA PHE A 396 -2.68 -4.62 21.61
C PHE A 396 -1.81 -4.61 22.86
N ASP A 397 -1.41 -5.81 23.29
CA ASP A 397 -0.27 -5.99 24.19
C ASP A 397 1.02 -5.47 23.54
N ARG A 398 1.90 -4.83 24.32
CA ARG A 398 3.11 -4.17 23.81
C ARG A 398 4.06 -5.15 23.13
N ASP A 399 4.35 -6.30 23.74
CA ASP A 399 5.27 -7.30 23.18
C ASP A 399 4.77 -7.83 21.83
N PHE A 400 3.46 -8.08 21.71
CA PHE A 400 2.87 -8.49 20.44
C PHE A 400 2.93 -7.38 19.38
N HIS A 401 2.70 -6.12 19.78
CA HIS A 401 2.79 -4.98 18.88
C HIS A 401 4.20 -4.81 18.29
N ASP A 402 5.22 -4.80 19.15
CA ASP A 402 6.61 -4.56 18.75
C ASP A 402 7.13 -5.64 17.79
N ARG A 403 6.72 -6.90 18.02
CA ARG A 403 7.18 -8.04 17.20
C ARG A 403 6.40 -8.25 15.92
N TYR A 404 5.08 -8.02 15.93
CA TYR A 404 4.19 -8.50 14.86
C TYR A 404 3.30 -7.43 14.21
N ILE A 405 3.19 -6.24 14.81
CA ILE A 405 2.26 -5.20 14.32
C ILE A 405 3.01 -4.01 13.72
N ILE A 406 3.91 -3.34 14.44
CA ILE A 406 4.45 -2.01 14.07
C ILE A 406 5.12 -1.96 12.70
N ASN A 407 5.77 -3.06 12.28
CA ASN A 407 6.48 -3.17 11.00
C ASN A 407 5.76 -4.06 9.97
N SER A 408 4.47 -4.33 10.17
CA SER A 408 3.67 -5.12 9.24
C SER A 408 2.85 -4.23 8.32
N PHE A 409 2.77 -4.57 7.03
CA PHE A 409 1.80 -3.95 6.15
C PHE A 409 0.39 -4.37 6.57
N ARG A 410 -0.45 -3.38 6.81
CA ARG A 410 -1.87 -3.54 7.13
C ARG A 410 -2.67 -2.59 6.24
N HIS A 411 -3.98 -2.77 6.25
CA HIS A 411 -4.91 -1.91 5.53
C HIS A 411 -4.66 -0.42 5.80
N GLU A 412 -4.88 0.44 4.81
CA GLU A 412 -4.45 1.85 4.82
C GLU A 412 -5.05 2.69 5.96
N THR A 413 -6.24 2.30 6.44
CA THR A 413 -6.92 2.93 7.59
C THR A 413 -6.38 2.49 8.95
N PHE A 414 -5.52 1.49 9.03
CA PHE A 414 -4.94 0.98 10.27
C PHE A 414 -3.83 1.90 10.78
N ARG A 415 -4.15 2.78 11.72
CA ARG A 415 -3.26 3.86 12.18
C ARG A 415 -2.90 3.72 13.64
N PHE A 416 -1.60 3.75 13.92
CA PHE A 416 -1.07 3.77 15.27
C PHE A 416 -1.40 5.09 15.96
N ILE A 417 -1.82 5.02 17.22
CA ILE A 417 -2.09 6.18 18.08
C ILE A 417 -1.11 6.11 19.26
N ASN A 418 0.00 6.84 19.14
CA ASN A 418 1.09 6.81 20.12
C ASN A 418 1.24 8.12 20.93
N ALA A 419 0.41 9.13 20.66
CA ALA A 419 0.47 10.40 21.39
C ALA A 419 -0.90 10.81 21.94
N PRO A 420 -0.97 11.44 23.13
CA PRO A 420 -2.21 11.98 23.68
C PRO A 420 -2.93 12.96 22.76
N LEU A 421 -2.19 13.72 21.93
CA LEU A 421 -2.76 14.64 20.95
C LEU A 421 -3.56 13.90 19.86
N ASP A 422 -2.98 12.81 19.33
CA ASP A 422 -3.63 11.99 18.30
C ASP A 422 -4.82 11.23 18.89
N PHE A 423 -4.71 10.79 20.14
CA PHE A 423 -5.83 10.17 20.84
C PHE A 423 -6.98 11.17 21.06
N ARG A 424 -6.70 12.43 21.43
CA ARG A 424 -7.72 13.50 21.49
C ARG A 424 -8.32 13.81 20.11
N LYS A 425 -7.54 13.72 19.04
CA LYS A 425 -8.05 13.83 17.65
C LYS A 425 -9.02 12.68 17.35
N PHE A 426 -8.64 11.44 17.67
CA PHE A 426 -9.49 10.27 17.53
C PHE A 426 -10.83 10.43 18.27
N ILE A 427 -10.81 10.87 19.54
CA ILE A 427 -12.05 11.08 20.33
C ILE A 427 -12.99 12.07 19.63
N ARG A 428 -12.46 13.17 19.08
CA ARG A 428 -13.27 14.19 18.40
C ARG A 428 -13.89 13.66 17.11
N GLU A 429 -13.13 12.90 16.33
CA GLU A 429 -13.59 12.32 15.06
C GLU A 429 -14.59 11.18 15.26
N TYR A 430 -14.38 10.34 16.26
CA TYR A 430 -15.26 9.21 16.57
C TYR A 430 -16.62 9.66 17.09
N ALA A 431 -16.70 10.83 17.73
CA ALA A 431 -17.92 11.38 18.34
C ALA A 431 -18.62 10.36 19.29
N PRO A 432 -17.94 9.93 20.37
CA PRO A 432 -18.44 8.87 21.25
C PRO A 432 -19.73 9.25 21.97
N ASN A 433 -20.55 8.24 22.26
CA ASN A 433 -21.63 8.39 23.24
C ASN A 433 -21.06 8.62 24.67
N PRO A 434 -21.89 9.00 25.67
CA PRO A 434 -21.38 9.32 27.01
C PRO A 434 -20.57 8.20 27.68
N ALA A 435 -21.01 6.94 27.57
CA ALA A 435 -20.32 5.80 28.19
C ALA A 435 -19.00 5.47 27.48
N GLU A 436 -18.97 5.55 26.15
CA GLU A 436 -17.74 5.40 25.38
C GLU A 436 -16.75 6.53 25.66
N LYS A 437 -17.26 7.76 25.85
CA LYS A 437 -16.45 8.93 26.17
C LYS A 437 -15.73 8.78 27.51
N GLU A 438 -16.43 8.32 28.54
CA GLU A 438 -15.83 8.05 29.85
C GLU A 438 -14.66 7.06 29.74
N ARG A 439 -14.85 5.96 29.02
CA ARG A 439 -13.79 4.98 28.78
C ARG A 439 -12.60 5.57 28.02
N LEU A 440 -12.85 6.38 26.99
CA LEU A 440 -11.80 7.02 26.21
C LEU A 440 -11.01 8.05 27.02
N VAL A 441 -11.68 8.80 27.91
CA VAL A 441 -11.02 9.74 28.82
C VAL A 441 -10.11 8.99 29.79
N ALA A 442 -10.58 7.90 30.38
CA ALA A 442 -9.75 7.07 31.26
C ALA A 442 -8.50 6.51 30.55
N ILE A 443 -8.64 6.08 29.28
CA ILE A 443 -7.48 5.66 28.48
C ILE A 443 -6.53 6.83 28.24
N LEU A 444 -7.05 7.97 27.80
CA LEU A 444 -6.27 9.18 27.52
C LEU A 444 -5.46 9.64 28.75
N GLU A 445 -6.05 9.58 29.93
CA GLU A 445 -5.39 9.92 31.21
C GLU A 445 -4.29 8.91 31.58
N SER A 446 -4.42 7.65 31.14
CA SER A 446 -3.41 6.61 31.35
C SER A 446 -2.29 6.60 30.33
N LEU A 447 -2.41 7.32 29.21
CA LEU A 447 -1.40 7.30 28.16
C LEU A 447 -0.07 7.90 28.65
N PRO A 448 1.08 7.37 28.18
CA PRO A 448 2.37 7.90 28.56
C PRO A 448 2.53 9.34 28.05
N THR A 449 3.27 10.15 28.82
CA THR A 449 3.55 11.55 28.44
C THR A 449 4.53 11.61 27.25
N GLN A 450 5.41 10.62 27.12
CA GLN A 450 6.31 10.45 25.99
C GLN A 450 5.74 9.40 25.01
N PRO A 451 5.64 9.70 23.71
CA PRO A 451 5.10 8.77 22.71
C PRO A 451 5.88 7.46 22.54
N ASP A 452 7.18 7.49 22.88
CA ASP A 452 8.12 6.37 22.74
C ASP A 452 8.41 5.70 24.08
N ASP A 453 7.47 5.74 25.02
CA ASP A 453 7.58 5.04 26.29
C ASP A 453 7.41 3.53 26.08
N ASP A 454 8.55 2.83 25.98
CA ASP A 454 8.61 1.38 25.78
C ASP A 454 8.14 0.58 27.01
N GLU A 455 8.00 1.21 28.18
CA GLU A 455 7.50 0.57 29.39
C GLU A 455 5.96 0.55 29.45
N TYR A 456 5.28 1.35 28.62
CA TYR A 456 3.83 1.35 28.58
C TYR A 456 3.29 0.05 27.95
N PRO A 457 2.41 -0.70 28.65
CA PRO A 457 2.10 -2.10 28.31
C PRO A 457 1.15 -2.26 27.11
N HIS A 458 0.71 -1.16 26.50
CA HIS A 458 -0.34 -1.18 25.50
C HIS A 458 0.01 -0.35 24.26
N ALA A 459 -0.43 -0.82 23.10
CA ALA A 459 -0.38 -0.08 21.85
C ALA A 459 -1.80 0.10 21.29
N TYR A 460 -2.17 1.33 20.95
CA TYR A 460 -3.51 1.66 20.46
C TYR A 460 -3.51 1.91 18.96
N TYR A 461 -4.50 1.36 18.27
CA TYR A 461 -4.68 1.55 16.83
C TYR A 461 -6.11 1.92 16.50
N SER A 462 -6.29 2.82 15.55
CA SER A 462 -7.58 3.02 14.90
C SER A 462 -7.65 2.28 13.58
N ALA A 463 -8.85 1.88 13.19
CA ALA A 463 -9.15 1.41 11.85
C ALA A 463 -10.58 1.78 11.47
N ASP A 464 -10.81 2.00 10.18
CA ASP A 464 -12.17 2.16 9.66
C ASP A 464 -12.65 0.80 9.10
N PHE A 465 -13.91 0.45 9.35
CA PHE A 465 -14.52 -0.84 8.99
C PHE A 465 -15.97 -0.71 8.54
N ARG A 466 -16.42 -1.68 7.75
CA ARG A 466 -17.75 -1.74 7.16
C ARG A 466 -18.74 -2.43 8.09
N SER A 467 -19.86 -1.75 8.33
CA SER A 467 -20.98 -2.24 9.14
C SER A 467 -22.27 -1.72 8.53
N ASN A 468 -23.31 -2.56 8.47
CA ASN A 468 -24.62 -2.11 8.03
C ASN A 468 -25.38 -1.35 9.13
N ASP A 469 -26.55 -0.82 8.77
CA ASP A 469 -27.43 -0.03 9.65
C ASP A 469 -27.97 -0.82 10.85
N LEU A 470 -27.89 -2.15 10.82
CA LEU A 470 -28.26 -3.04 11.93
C LEU A 470 -27.05 -3.43 12.79
N ASN A 471 -25.92 -2.73 12.64
CA ASN A 471 -24.64 -3.06 13.26
C ASN A 471 -24.13 -4.48 12.93
N LEU A 472 -24.60 -5.06 11.81
CA LEU A 472 -24.04 -6.29 11.29
C LEU A 472 -22.75 -5.97 10.55
N ILE A 473 -21.68 -6.35 11.21
CA ILE A 473 -20.30 -6.22 10.75
C ILE A 473 -20.02 -7.24 9.65
N ASP A 474 -19.31 -6.79 8.62
CA ASP A 474 -18.79 -7.63 7.56
C ASP A 474 -17.97 -8.80 8.14
N ASN A 475 -18.20 -10.01 7.63
CA ASN A 475 -17.54 -11.22 8.13
C ASN A 475 -16.00 -11.17 8.00
N ASN A 476 -15.44 -10.46 7.02
CA ASN A 476 -14.00 -10.26 6.87
C ASN A 476 -13.39 -9.53 8.06
N VAL A 477 -14.09 -8.53 8.57
CA VAL A 477 -13.64 -7.75 9.74
C VAL A 477 -13.57 -8.67 10.94
N MET A 478 -14.63 -9.45 11.18
CA MET A 478 -14.66 -10.44 12.27
C MET A 478 -13.55 -11.49 12.15
N MET A 479 -13.36 -12.08 10.95
CA MET A 479 -12.30 -13.06 10.72
C MET A 479 -10.90 -12.48 10.98
N ARG A 480 -10.67 -11.23 10.57
CA ARG A 480 -9.39 -10.55 10.82
C ARG A 480 -9.14 -10.34 12.31
N LEU A 481 -10.14 -9.90 13.07
CA LEU A 481 -10.02 -9.72 14.52
C LEU A 481 -9.76 -11.06 15.23
N ARG A 482 -10.47 -12.13 14.83
CA ARG A 482 -10.26 -13.48 15.36
C ARG A 482 -8.84 -14.01 15.12
N ALA A 483 -8.21 -13.64 14.00
CA ALA A 483 -6.86 -14.10 13.67
C ALA A 483 -5.78 -13.62 14.65
N TRP A 484 -6.00 -12.50 15.34
CA TRP A 484 -5.12 -12.03 16.42
C TRP A 484 -5.45 -12.65 17.78
N GLY A 485 -6.64 -13.23 17.92
CA GLY A 485 -7.08 -13.94 19.12
C GLY A 485 -6.94 -13.07 20.39
N PRO A 486 -6.36 -13.59 21.49
CA PRO A 486 -6.26 -12.87 22.76
C PRO A 486 -5.24 -11.73 22.76
N LYS A 487 -4.54 -11.48 21.65
CA LYS A 487 -3.51 -10.44 21.54
C LYS A 487 -4.06 -9.09 21.11
N VAL A 488 -5.35 -9.02 20.78
CA VAL A 488 -6.06 -7.79 20.46
C VAL A 488 -7.34 -7.68 21.29
N GLU A 489 -7.66 -6.47 21.70
CA GLU A 489 -8.96 -6.13 22.24
C GLU A 489 -9.62 -5.08 21.37
N VAL A 490 -10.90 -5.28 21.06
CA VAL A 490 -11.75 -4.18 20.57
C VAL A 490 -12.16 -3.33 21.76
N VAL A 491 -11.64 -2.10 21.81
CA VAL A 491 -12.05 -1.12 22.81
C VAL A 491 -13.38 -0.48 22.42
N LEU A 492 -13.53 -0.13 21.14
CA LEU A 492 -14.71 0.51 20.56
C LEU A 492 -14.95 0.06 19.11
N PRO A 493 -16.19 0.16 18.61
CA PRO A 493 -17.39 0.58 19.35
C PRO A 493 -17.89 -0.50 20.32
N PHE A 494 -18.70 -0.13 21.31
CA PHE A 494 -19.17 -1.09 22.33
C PHE A 494 -19.97 -2.26 21.75
N ASP A 495 -20.79 -2.03 20.72
CA ASP A 495 -21.54 -3.10 20.07
C ASP A 495 -20.63 -4.15 19.40
N LEU A 496 -19.52 -3.73 18.76
CA LEU A 496 -18.53 -4.66 18.21
C LEU A 496 -17.79 -5.39 19.35
N ARG A 497 -17.44 -4.67 20.42
CA ARG A 497 -16.79 -5.26 21.60
C ARG A 497 -17.66 -6.37 22.19
N ASP A 498 -18.93 -6.11 22.44
CA ASP A 498 -19.88 -7.06 23.03
C ASP A 498 -20.08 -8.27 22.11
N ARG A 499 -20.11 -8.04 20.80
CA ARG A 499 -20.16 -9.12 19.80
C ARG A 499 -18.92 -10.02 19.87
N ILE A 500 -17.72 -9.46 20.02
CA ILE A 500 -16.48 -10.23 20.17
C ILE A 500 -16.45 -10.99 21.49
N ILE A 501 -16.95 -10.40 22.59
CA ILE A 501 -17.08 -11.09 23.88
C ILE A 501 -17.98 -12.31 23.73
N LYS A 502 -19.18 -12.12 23.16
CA LYS A 502 -20.12 -13.21 22.92
C LYS A 502 -19.53 -14.31 22.03
N ASP A 503 -18.83 -13.94 20.96
CA ASP A 503 -18.16 -14.88 20.06
C ASP A 503 -17.12 -15.75 20.76
N ILE A 504 -16.33 -15.15 21.67
CA ILE A 504 -15.34 -15.85 22.48
C ILE A 504 -16.02 -16.79 23.48
N GLU A 505 -17.11 -16.35 24.12
CA GLU A 505 -17.89 -17.19 25.05
C GLU A 505 -18.53 -18.39 24.34
N GLU A 506 -19.16 -18.18 23.19
CA GLU A 506 -19.71 -19.25 22.35
C GLU A 506 -18.61 -20.23 21.94
N THR A 507 -17.46 -19.72 21.49
CA THR A 507 -16.30 -20.56 21.15
C THR A 507 -15.82 -21.37 22.35
N ARG A 508 -15.68 -20.75 23.53
CA ARG A 508 -15.30 -21.44 24.76
C ARG A 508 -16.28 -22.55 25.12
N ASN A 509 -17.58 -22.29 25.03
CA ASN A 509 -18.63 -23.26 25.34
C ASN A 509 -18.53 -24.51 24.46
N LEU A 510 -18.21 -24.37 23.16
CA LEU A 510 -18.00 -25.50 22.27
C LEU A 510 -16.91 -26.44 22.80
N TYR A 511 -15.75 -25.90 23.21
CA TYR A 511 -14.64 -26.71 23.74
C TYR A 511 -14.90 -27.27 25.14
N GLN A 512 -15.74 -26.61 25.94
CA GLN A 512 -16.12 -27.11 27.26
C GLN A 512 -17.12 -28.27 27.18
N GLN A 513 -18.05 -28.23 26.23
CA GLN A 513 -19.03 -29.32 26.03
C GLN A 513 -18.34 -30.62 25.57
N THR A 514 -17.28 -30.56 24.78
CA THR A 514 -16.53 -31.75 24.33
C THR A 514 -15.61 -32.34 25.40
N ALA A 515 -15.33 -31.62 26.50
CA ALA A 515 -14.45 -32.12 27.57
C ALA A 515 -15.10 -33.21 28.44
N ILE A 516 -16.41 -33.43 28.30
CA ILE A 516 -17.17 -34.45 29.04
C ILE A 516 -17.05 -35.85 28.39
N GLU A 517 -16.56 -35.93 27.14
CA GLU A 517 -16.44 -37.18 26.38
C GLU A 517 -14.97 -37.63 26.15
N ARG A 518 -14.07 -37.40 27.12
CA ARG A 518 -12.78 -38.11 27.11
C ARG A 518 -12.96 -39.47 27.79
N PRO A 519 -13.04 -40.60 27.06
CA PRO A 519 -12.94 -41.90 27.70
C PRO A 519 -11.59 -41.97 28.40
N GLN A 520 -11.60 -42.33 29.69
CA GLN A 520 -10.40 -42.78 30.36
C GLN A 520 -9.89 -44.00 29.62
N SER A 521 -8.90 -43.82 28.73
CA SER A 521 -8.13 -44.93 28.22
C SER A 521 -7.37 -45.52 29.40
N SER A 522 -7.82 -46.69 29.85
CA SER A 522 -7.13 -47.55 30.78
C SER A 522 -5.68 -47.71 30.34
N GLU A 523 -4.74 -47.28 31.20
CA GLU A 523 -3.36 -47.71 31.14
C GLU A 523 -3.32 -49.24 31.34
N GLN A 524 -3.17 -49.95 30.23
CA GLN A 524 -2.50 -51.23 30.17
C GLN A 524 -1.64 -51.19 28.92
N TYR A 525 -0.33 -50.96 29.09
CA TYR A 525 0.75 -51.77 28.50
C TYR A 525 2.07 -51.43 29.20
#